data_AF-A0A1A3NRR7-F1
#
_entry.id   AF-A0A1A3NRR7-F1
#
_cell.length_a   1.000
_cell.length_b   1.000
_cell.length_c   1.000
_cell.angle_alpha   90.00
_cell.angle_beta   90.00
_cell.angle_gamma   90.00
#
_symmetry.space_group_name_H-M   'P 1'
#
loop_
_entity.id
_entity.type
_entity.pdbx_description
1 polymer ?
#
loop_
_entity_poly.entity_id
_entity_poly.type
_entity_poly.pdbx_seq_one_letter_code
_entity_poly.pdbx_strand_id
1 'polypeptide(L)'
;MSDKRKRRKAKQARRDARRMRSARREQPEEFHLVDAVREALASEHPLELLSTVSMIIEATEPGQDLLLQSEESEVIGLDELVDSFIDVRVPETTALLAVLSEMVDDEVLQLRCQRELSTREDDLPSWITDLGQTHIDRVVRMTHVLGDGDELMLSVRLPIDQELTCAVYIDHALTSEVSDAFFVPASLEEVLDVAKRSRTDPDTFFVEMSLADARAWMRRGVEVDGLLSGLQESDTWPASRPLLRWLARLLPEGGSGYQTPSLDTAELDDLFDKFFASPAGMRFDDDDHRKLLQICVDDGTGDPLRWSARRLQDLPDALLPLEECFYDPTDVVNCVLDLPDLMRAYVPFAHAVSGIREELTAEAQAAIDEIEPEYREMVMEEARYLDDES
;
A
#
# COMPACT_ATOMS: atom_id res chain seq x y z
N MET A 1 -15.24 18.32 19.98
CA MET A 1 -16.03 17.15 19.49
C MET A 1 -15.03 16.13 18.99
N SER A 2 -14.91 14.96 19.63
CA SER A 2 -13.69 14.14 19.53
C SER A 2 -13.50 13.44 18.19
N ASP A 3 -12.25 13.30 17.77
CA ASP A 3 -11.82 12.60 16.55
C ASP A 3 -12.23 11.13 16.51
N LYS A 4 -12.45 10.50 17.68
CA LYS A 4 -13.09 9.17 17.77
C LYS A 4 -14.48 9.16 17.13
N ARG A 5 -15.22 10.28 17.15
CA ARG A 5 -16.53 10.45 16.50
C ARG A 5 -16.40 10.76 15.01
N LYS A 6 -15.28 11.36 14.56
CA LYS A 6 -14.98 11.63 13.13
C LYS A 6 -14.42 10.40 12.42
N ARG A 7 -13.46 9.67 13.00
CA ARG A 7 -12.99 8.35 12.53
C ARG A 7 -14.13 7.32 12.54
N ARG A 8 -15.00 7.31 13.57
CA ARG A 8 -16.25 6.52 13.53
C ARG A 8 -17.21 6.98 12.43
N LYS A 9 -17.32 8.28 12.13
CA LYS A 9 -18.14 8.78 11.01
C LYS A 9 -17.59 8.38 9.64
N ALA A 10 -16.27 8.43 9.45
CA ALA A 10 -15.60 7.99 8.23
C ALA A 10 -15.70 6.46 8.07
N LYS A 11 -15.49 5.69 9.15
CA LYS A 11 -15.68 4.23 9.16
C LYS A 11 -17.14 3.81 8.98
N GLN A 12 -18.09 4.60 9.53
CA GLN A 12 -19.53 4.40 9.33
C GLN A 12 -19.96 4.78 7.92
N ALA A 13 -19.46 5.88 7.34
CA ALA A 13 -19.70 6.25 5.95
C ALA A 13 -19.13 5.20 4.97
N ARG A 14 -17.93 4.65 5.27
CA ARG A 14 -17.35 3.51 4.55
C ARG A 14 -18.21 2.24 4.71
N ARG A 15 -18.74 1.95 5.90
CA ARG A 15 -19.65 0.80 6.14
C ARG A 15 -21.03 0.98 5.50
N ASP A 16 -21.57 2.19 5.48
CA ASP A 16 -22.87 2.49 4.88
C ASP A 16 -22.77 2.52 3.34
N ALA A 17 -21.65 2.99 2.78
CA ALA A 17 -21.29 2.80 1.37
C ALA A 17 -21.09 1.32 1.03
N ARG A 18 -20.42 0.54 1.90
CA ARG A 18 -20.26 -0.91 1.80
C ARG A 18 -21.60 -1.64 1.85
N ARG A 19 -22.56 -1.19 2.67
CA ARG A 19 -23.93 -1.74 2.72
C ARG A 19 -24.78 -1.34 1.51
N MET A 20 -24.67 -0.11 1.03
CA MET A 20 -25.36 0.33 -0.18
C MET A 20 -24.81 -0.37 -1.44
N ARG A 21 -23.51 -0.65 -1.51
CA ARG A 21 -22.89 -1.44 -2.60
C ARG A 21 -23.08 -2.94 -2.42
N SER A 22 -23.06 -3.50 -1.21
CA SER A 22 -23.44 -4.89 -0.93
C SER A 22 -24.90 -5.16 -1.33
N ALA A 23 -25.81 -4.24 -1.03
CA ALA A 23 -27.20 -4.30 -1.51
C ALA A 23 -27.32 -4.14 -3.03
N ARG A 24 -26.29 -3.59 -3.71
CA ARG A 24 -26.17 -3.53 -5.17
C ARG A 24 -25.49 -4.79 -5.76
N ARG A 25 -24.63 -5.47 -4.98
CA ARG A 25 -23.94 -6.73 -5.29
C ARG A 25 -24.86 -7.96 -5.18
N GLU A 26 -25.99 -7.86 -4.48
CA GLU A 26 -27.01 -8.91 -4.36
C GLU A 26 -27.98 -8.99 -5.57
N GLN A 27 -27.69 -8.28 -6.67
CA GLN A 27 -28.36 -8.52 -7.95
C GLN A 27 -27.39 -9.25 -8.89
N PRO A 28 -27.69 -10.49 -9.32
CA PRO A 28 -26.90 -11.17 -10.33
C PRO A 28 -27.25 -10.56 -11.69
N GLU A 29 -26.61 -9.44 -12.03
CA GLU A 29 -26.57 -8.94 -13.40
C GLU A 29 -25.36 -9.59 -14.09
N GLU A 30 -25.62 -10.57 -14.95
CA GLU A 30 -24.65 -11.03 -15.95
C GLU A 30 -24.34 -9.85 -16.88
N PHE A 31 -23.39 -8.99 -16.48
CA PHE A 31 -22.86 -7.95 -17.35
C PHE A 31 -21.96 -8.62 -18.41
N HIS A 32 -22.35 -8.54 -19.68
CA HIS A 32 -21.49 -8.92 -20.77
C HIS A 32 -20.33 -7.91 -20.87
N LEU A 33 -19.09 -8.40 -20.80
CA LEU A 33 -17.86 -7.59 -20.89
C LEU A 33 -17.88 -6.59 -22.05
N VAL A 34 -18.41 -7.00 -23.20
CA VAL A 34 -18.55 -6.16 -24.39
C VAL A 34 -19.44 -4.93 -24.13
N ASP A 35 -20.53 -5.08 -23.38
CA ASP A 35 -21.40 -3.96 -23.05
C ASP A 35 -20.73 -2.99 -22.08
N ALA A 36 -19.96 -3.50 -21.10
CA ALA A 36 -19.16 -2.66 -20.21
C ALA A 36 -18.09 -1.86 -20.97
N VAL A 37 -17.43 -2.47 -21.96
CA VAL A 37 -16.46 -1.77 -22.83
C VAL A 37 -17.17 -0.73 -23.70
N ARG A 38 -18.36 -1.04 -24.22
CA ARG A 38 -19.15 -0.08 -24.99
C ARG A 38 -19.54 1.13 -24.14
N GLU A 39 -19.94 0.93 -22.89
CA GLU A 39 -20.22 2.00 -21.93
C GLU A 39 -18.97 2.84 -21.66
N ALA A 40 -17.83 2.19 -21.39
CA ALA A 40 -16.56 2.87 -21.16
C ALA A 40 -16.08 3.69 -22.37
N LEU A 41 -16.28 3.18 -23.59
CA LEU A 41 -15.99 3.90 -24.84
C LEU A 41 -16.91 5.09 -25.08
N ALA A 42 -18.13 5.04 -24.53
CA ALA A 42 -19.09 6.13 -24.58
C ALA A 42 -18.87 7.17 -23.47
N SER A 43 -18.04 6.88 -22.47
CA SER A 43 -17.70 7.81 -21.41
C SER A 43 -16.92 9.01 -21.93
N GLU A 44 -17.08 10.15 -21.26
CA GLU A 44 -16.36 11.39 -21.61
C GLU A 44 -14.86 11.28 -21.32
N HIS A 45 -14.45 10.36 -20.43
CA HIS A 45 -13.06 10.23 -19.98
C HIS A 45 -12.49 8.82 -20.20
N PRO A 46 -11.27 8.67 -20.76
CA PRO A 46 -10.61 7.38 -21.03
C PRO A 46 -10.43 6.45 -19.83
N LEU A 47 -10.48 7.01 -18.63
CA LEU A 47 -10.19 6.31 -17.38
C LEU A 47 -11.06 5.08 -17.20
N GLU A 48 -12.35 5.12 -17.58
CA GLU A 48 -13.23 3.96 -17.44
C GLU A 48 -12.73 2.74 -18.22
N LEU A 49 -12.26 2.95 -19.46
CA LEU A 49 -11.72 1.87 -20.28
C LEU A 49 -10.38 1.39 -19.73
N LEU A 50 -9.49 2.31 -19.31
CA LEU A 50 -8.19 1.97 -18.72
C LEU A 50 -8.35 1.15 -17.42
N SER A 51 -9.28 1.54 -16.55
CA SER A 51 -9.59 0.80 -15.33
C SER A 51 -10.20 -0.57 -15.63
N THR A 52 -11.07 -0.67 -16.64
CA THR A 52 -11.65 -1.95 -17.08
C THR A 52 -10.57 -2.90 -17.57
N VAL A 53 -9.64 -2.43 -18.41
CA VAL A 53 -8.53 -3.24 -18.92
C VAL A 53 -7.56 -3.64 -17.79
N SER A 54 -7.29 -2.74 -16.86
CA SER A 54 -6.50 -3.05 -15.65
C SER A 54 -7.11 -4.19 -14.86
N MET A 55 -8.42 -4.14 -14.61
CA MET A 55 -9.15 -5.20 -13.92
C MET A 55 -9.10 -6.53 -14.67
N ILE A 56 -9.20 -6.51 -16.00
CA ILE A 56 -9.09 -7.71 -16.83
C ILE A 56 -7.71 -8.34 -16.66
N ILE A 57 -6.65 -7.56 -16.80
CA ILE A 57 -5.27 -8.07 -16.66
C ILE A 57 -5.10 -8.70 -15.27
N GLU A 58 -5.44 -7.96 -14.21
CA GLU A 58 -5.29 -8.45 -12.83
C GLU A 58 -6.10 -9.72 -12.56
N ALA A 59 -7.35 -9.80 -13.03
CA ALA A 59 -8.20 -10.97 -12.84
C ALA A 59 -7.72 -12.22 -13.61
N THR A 60 -6.81 -12.04 -14.57
CA THR A 60 -6.23 -13.11 -15.40
C THR A 60 -4.77 -13.41 -15.04
N GLU A 61 -4.17 -12.66 -14.11
CA GLU A 61 -2.85 -13.01 -13.59
C GLU A 61 -3.00 -14.25 -12.70
N PRO A 62 -2.18 -15.31 -12.90
CA PRO A 62 -2.17 -16.43 -11.98
C PRO A 62 -1.79 -15.88 -10.60
N GLY A 63 -2.61 -16.18 -9.58
CA GLY A 63 -2.38 -15.70 -8.22
C GLY A 63 -0.94 -15.98 -7.82
N GLN A 64 -0.15 -14.93 -7.61
CA GLN A 64 1.25 -15.02 -7.19
C GLN A 64 1.37 -15.36 -5.69
N ASP A 65 0.41 -16.12 -5.18
CA ASP A 65 0.23 -16.41 -3.77
C ASP A 65 1.11 -17.60 -3.40
N LEU A 66 2.34 -17.31 -2.97
CA LEU A 66 3.29 -18.33 -2.50
C LEU A 66 2.96 -18.82 -1.09
N LEU A 67 2.11 -18.10 -0.33
CA LEU A 67 1.86 -18.35 1.09
C LEU A 67 0.47 -18.97 1.36
N LEU A 68 -0.54 -18.66 0.54
CA LEU A 68 -1.89 -19.24 0.65
C LEU A 68 -2.22 -20.02 -0.64
N GLN A 69 -1.75 -21.26 -0.73
CA GLN A 69 -2.21 -22.19 -1.77
C GLN A 69 -3.69 -22.56 -1.51
N SER A 70 -4.62 -21.71 -1.94
CA SER A 70 -6.02 -22.11 -2.10
C SER A 70 -6.21 -22.78 -3.47
N GLU A 71 -6.86 -23.94 -3.44
CA GLU A 71 -7.08 -24.86 -4.56
C GLU A 71 -7.61 -24.17 -5.84
N GLU A 72 -6.94 -24.50 -6.95
CA GLU A 72 -7.36 -24.44 -8.36
C GLU A 72 -8.75 -23.83 -8.63
N SER A 73 -8.82 -22.50 -8.75
CA SER A 73 -9.77 -21.93 -9.71
C SER A 73 -9.11 -22.00 -11.09
N GLU A 74 -9.80 -22.61 -12.07
CA GLU A 74 -9.47 -22.49 -13.50
C GLU A 74 -9.64 -21.01 -13.90
N VAL A 75 -8.64 -20.19 -13.61
CA VAL A 75 -8.57 -18.81 -14.07
C VAL A 75 -8.18 -18.86 -15.54
N ILE A 76 -9.05 -18.33 -16.41
CA ILE A 76 -8.75 -18.15 -17.83
C ILE A 76 -7.54 -17.22 -17.91
N GLY A 77 -6.46 -17.69 -18.54
CA GLY A 77 -5.26 -16.89 -18.74
C GLY A 77 -5.52 -15.70 -19.65
N LEU A 78 -4.72 -14.63 -19.48
CA LEU A 78 -4.82 -13.44 -20.33
C LEU A 78 -4.63 -13.79 -21.82
N ASP A 79 -3.79 -14.79 -22.11
CA ASP A 79 -3.54 -15.29 -23.45
C ASP A 79 -4.79 -15.93 -24.08
N GLU A 80 -5.52 -16.77 -23.36
CA GLU A 80 -6.79 -17.33 -23.83
C GLU A 80 -7.84 -16.24 -24.06
N LEU A 81 -7.90 -15.25 -23.16
CA LEU A 81 -8.84 -14.15 -23.30
C LEU A 81 -8.53 -13.28 -24.53
N VAL A 82 -7.24 -12.98 -24.78
CA VAL A 82 -6.81 -12.29 -25.99
C VAL A 82 -7.14 -13.11 -27.24
N ASP A 83 -7.03 -14.44 -27.22
CA ASP A 83 -7.43 -15.28 -28.36
C ASP A 83 -8.94 -15.15 -28.63
N SER A 84 -9.76 -15.13 -27.58
CA SER A 84 -11.21 -14.89 -27.72
C SER A 84 -11.52 -13.51 -28.33
N PHE A 85 -10.76 -12.48 -27.97
CA PHE A 85 -10.91 -11.13 -28.54
C PHE A 85 -10.46 -11.06 -29.99
N ILE A 86 -9.46 -11.84 -30.39
CA ILE A 86 -9.02 -11.97 -31.78
C ILE A 86 -10.13 -12.59 -32.64
N ASP A 87 -10.79 -13.63 -32.13
CA ASP A 87 -11.85 -14.36 -32.84
C ASP A 87 -13.14 -13.52 -33.02
N VAL A 88 -13.49 -12.69 -32.02
CA VAL A 88 -14.67 -11.82 -32.08
C VAL A 88 -14.27 -10.44 -32.60
N ARG A 89 -14.58 -10.14 -33.86
CA ARG A 89 -14.23 -8.86 -34.51
C ARG A 89 -15.35 -7.83 -34.39
N VAL A 90 -15.33 -7.07 -33.30
CA VAL A 90 -16.22 -5.93 -33.05
C VAL A 90 -15.39 -4.73 -32.54
N PRO A 91 -15.88 -3.48 -32.67
CA PRO A 91 -15.13 -2.31 -32.23
C PRO A 91 -14.66 -2.38 -30.77
N GLU A 92 -15.46 -3.00 -29.89
CA GLU A 92 -15.14 -3.15 -28.47
C GLU A 92 -13.92 -4.06 -28.24
N THR A 93 -13.81 -5.19 -28.94
CA THR A 93 -12.62 -6.07 -28.81
C THR A 93 -11.41 -5.45 -29.49
N THR A 94 -11.60 -4.64 -30.53
CA THR A 94 -10.52 -3.86 -31.15
C THR A 94 -9.97 -2.82 -30.18
N ALA A 95 -10.84 -2.11 -29.45
CA ALA A 95 -10.43 -1.18 -28.40
C ALA A 95 -9.70 -1.89 -27.25
N LEU A 96 -10.20 -3.05 -26.80
CA LEU A 96 -9.52 -3.86 -25.78
C LEU A 96 -8.11 -4.26 -26.22
N LEU A 97 -7.96 -4.82 -27.43
CA LEU A 97 -6.65 -5.21 -27.97
C LEU A 97 -5.69 -4.02 -28.08
N ALA A 98 -6.18 -2.85 -28.46
CA ALA A 98 -5.38 -1.63 -28.54
C ALA A 98 -4.83 -1.21 -27.18
N VAL A 99 -5.67 -1.14 -26.15
CA VAL A 99 -5.24 -0.77 -24.80
C VAL A 99 -4.35 -1.85 -24.18
N LEU A 100 -4.69 -3.14 -24.36
CA LEU A 100 -3.88 -4.27 -23.90
C LEU A 100 -2.46 -4.24 -24.49
N SER A 101 -2.34 -3.84 -25.76
CA SER A 101 -1.04 -3.77 -26.45
C SER A 101 -0.07 -2.75 -25.83
N GLU A 102 -0.58 -1.78 -25.08
CA GLU A 102 0.22 -0.78 -24.35
C GLU A 102 0.42 -1.16 -22.88
N MET A 103 -0.61 -1.72 -22.24
CA MET A 103 -0.65 -1.95 -20.78
C MET A 103 0.02 -3.26 -20.33
N VAL A 104 0.02 -4.30 -21.15
CA VAL A 104 0.61 -5.61 -20.79
C VAL A 104 2.15 -5.52 -20.76
N ASP A 105 2.83 -6.26 -19.88
CA ASP A 105 4.30 -6.33 -19.80
C ASP A 105 4.92 -7.40 -20.73
N ASP A 106 4.14 -8.40 -21.14
CA ASP A 106 4.58 -9.49 -22.02
C ASP A 106 4.70 -9.02 -23.49
N GLU A 107 5.95 -8.90 -23.97
CA GLU A 107 6.29 -8.53 -25.36
C GLU A 107 5.60 -9.42 -26.41
N VAL A 108 5.39 -10.71 -26.12
CA VAL A 108 4.74 -11.65 -27.04
C VAL A 108 3.26 -11.32 -27.17
N LEU A 109 2.58 -11.07 -26.05
CA LEU A 109 1.17 -10.66 -26.05
C LEU A 109 0.98 -9.28 -26.69
N GLN A 110 1.88 -8.33 -26.41
CA GLN A 110 1.88 -7.01 -27.05
C GLN A 110 1.97 -7.14 -28.57
N LEU A 111 2.97 -7.85 -29.09
CA LEU A 111 3.17 -8.06 -30.53
C LEU A 111 1.98 -8.79 -31.17
N ARG A 112 1.36 -9.73 -30.45
CA ARG A 112 0.18 -10.45 -30.94
C ARG A 112 -1.01 -9.50 -31.10
N CYS A 113 -1.27 -8.66 -30.11
CA CYS A 113 -2.32 -7.64 -30.18
C CYS A 113 -2.06 -6.65 -31.33
N GLN A 114 -0.85 -6.12 -31.44
CA GLN A 114 -0.45 -5.19 -32.51
C GLN A 114 -0.61 -5.80 -33.90
N ARG A 115 -0.25 -7.08 -34.08
CA ARG A 115 -0.42 -7.80 -35.33
C ARG A 115 -1.89 -7.93 -35.71
N GLU A 116 -2.77 -8.32 -34.78
CA GLU A 116 -4.20 -8.41 -35.07
C GLU A 116 -4.78 -7.02 -35.41
N LEU A 117 -4.45 -5.99 -34.63
CA LEU A 117 -4.90 -4.61 -34.86
C LEU A 117 -4.57 -4.11 -36.27
N SER A 118 -3.39 -4.47 -36.81
CA SER A 118 -3.01 -4.11 -38.18
C SER A 118 -3.91 -4.72 -39.27
N THR A 119 -4.73 -5.72 -38.93
CA THR A 119 -5.67 -6.37 -39.85
C THR A 119 -7.11 -5.89 -39.70
N ARG A 120 -7.39 -5.05 -38.69
CA ARG A 120 -8.72 -4.53 -38.40
C ARG A 120 -8.91 -3.15 -39.01
N GLU A 121 -10.14 -2.87 -39.44
CA GLU A 121 -10.53 -1.61 -40.09
C GLU A 121 -11.51 -0.80 -39.21
N ASP A 122 -11.66 -1.15 -37.92
CA ASP A 122 -12.56 -0.43 -37.01
C ASP A 122 -12.05 0.98 -36.71
N ASP A 123 -12.94 1.96 -36.76
CA ASP A 123 -12.65 3.35 -36.39
C ASP A 123 -12.58 3.48 -34.87
N LEU A 124 -11.36 3.51 -34.32
CA LEU A 124 -11.12 3.77 -32.90
C LEU A 124 -11.07 5.27 -32.60
N PRO A 125 -11.50 5.71 -31.40
CA PRO A 125 -11.20 7.05 -30.90
C PRO A 125 -9.71 7.34 -30.95
N SER A 126 -9.32 8.53 -31.41
CA SER A 126 -7.90 8.87 -31.62
C SER A 126 -7.07 8.83 -30.34
N TRP A 127 -7.70 8.99 -29.17
CA TRP A 127 -6.98 8.90 -27.89
C TRP A 127 -6.45 7.48 -27.64
N ILE A 128 -7.12 6.45 -28.16
CA ILE A 128 -6.66 5.05 -28.06
C ILE A 128 -5.46 4.84 -28.97
N THR A 129 -5.52 5.34 -30.20
CA THR A 129 -4.40 5.19 -31.16
C THR A 129 -3.17 5.97 -30.74
N ASP A 130 -3.37 7.09 -30.01
CA ASP A 130 -2.29 7.93 -29.50
C ASP A 130 -1.89 7.59 -28.06
N LEU A 131 -2.41 6.51 -27.46
CA LEU A 131 -2.23 6.20 -26.03
C LEU A 131 -0.76 6.15 -25.60
N GLY A 132 0.15 5.69 -26.48
CA GLY A 132 1.59 5.71 -26.24
C GLY A 132 2.23 7.10 -26.11
N GLN A 133 1.50 8.19 -26.40
CA GLN A 133 1.93 9.57 -26.15
C GLN A 133 1.63 10.05 -24.72
N THR A 134 1.08 9.17 -23.88
CA THR A 134 0.86 9.44 -22.46
C THR A 134 2.18 9.78 -21.76
N HIS A 135 2.18 10.81 -20.93
CA HIS A 135 3.36 11.19 -20.15
C HIS A 135 2.96 11.71 -18.77
N ILE A 136 3.94 11.70 -17.86
CA ILE A 136 3.78 12.16 -16.49
C ILE A 136 4.66 13.39 -16.30
N ASP A 137 4.04 14.52 -15.98
CA ASP A 137 4.74 15.81 -15.88
C ASP A 137 5.34 16.03 -14.50
N ARG A 138 4.66 15.55 -13.47
CA ARG A 138 4.90 15.94 -12.08
C ARG A 138 4.42 14.87 -11.12
N VAL A 139 5.17 14.72 -10.02
CA VAL A 139 4.80 13.87 -8.90
C VAL A 139 4.95 14.65 -7.60
N VAL A 140 3.89 14.63 -6.79
CA VAL A 140 3.90 15.19 -5.44
C VAL A 140 3.74 14.06 -4.45
N ARG A 141 4.65 14.00 -3.48
CA ARG A 141 4.56 13.10 -2.34
C ARG A 141 3.86 13.80 -1.19
N MET A 142 2.79 13.20 -0.69
CA MET A 142 2.18 13.54 0.59
C MET A 142 2.72 12.59 1.66
N THR A 143 3.30 13.15 2.73
CA THR A 143 3.99 12.38 3.78
C THR A 143 3.56 12.85 5.16
N HIS A 144 3.62 11.97 6.16
CA HIS A 144 3.34 12.28 7.56
C HIS A 144 4.62 12.24 8.40
N VAL A 145 4.71 13.06 9.44
CA VAL A 145 5.91 13.16 10.30
C VAL A 145 6.33 11.84 10.95
N LEU A 146 5.38 10.90 11.14
CA LEU A 146 5.62 9.58 11.72
C LEU A 146 6.12 8.53 10.72
N GLY A 147 6.02 8.79 9.41
CA GLY A 147 6.65 7.95 8.38
C GLY A 147 6.01 6.58 8.13
N ASP A 148 4.79 6.31 8.62
CA ASP A 148 4.12 5.01 8.43
C ASP A 148 3.80 4.70 6.95
N GLY A 149 3.71 5.72 6.11
CA GLY A 149 3.35 5.59 4.71
C GLY A 149 3.41 6.92 3.98
N ASP A 150 3.54 6.83 2.66
CA ASP A 150 3.61 7.96 1.75
C ASP A 150 2.56 7.80 0.64
N GLU A 151 1.89 8.89 0.27
CA GLU A 151 1.00 8.92 -0.90
C GLU A 151 1.66 9.67 -2.05
N LEU A 152 1.85 9.01 -3.19
CA LEU A 152 2.37 9.60 -4.41
C LEU A 152 1.21 10.03 -5.31
N MET A 153 1.15 11.31 -5.66
CA MET A 153 0.15 11.87 -6.57
C MET A 153 0.83 12.27 -7.89
N LEU A 154 0.50 11.58 -8.97
CA LEU A 154 1.08 11.75 -10.29
C LEU A 154 0.12 12.51 -11.20
N SER A 155 0.63 13.55 -11.87
CA SER A 155 -0.08 14.23 -12.96
C SER A 155 0.12 13.48 -14.26
N VAL A 156 -0.93 12.83 -14.76
CA VAL A 156 -0.90 12.03 -16.00
C VAL A 156 -1.60 12.79 -17.12
N ARG A 157 -0.86 13.05 -18.20
CA ARG A 157 -1.37 13.64 -19.45
C ARG A 157 -1.68 12.54 -20.44
N LEU A 158 -2.96 12.35 -20.72
CA LEU A 158 -3.43 11.49 -21.79
C LEU A 158 -3.47 12.26 -23.12
N PRO A 159 -3.60 11.55 -24.26
CA PRO A 159 -3.84 12.20 -25.55
C PRO A 159 -5.09 13.08 -25.55
N ILE A 160 -5.16 14.02 -26.50
CA ILE A 160 -6.28 14.97 -26.65
C ILE A 160 -6.47 15.88 -25.41
N ASP A 161 -5.37 16.22 -24.73
CA ASP A 161 -5.33 17.17 -23.60
C ASP A 161 -6.26 16.76 -22.43
N GLN A 162 -6.45 15.45 -22.25
CA GLN A 162 -7.13 14.91 -21.08
C GLN A 162 -6.13 14.65 -19.97
N GLU A 163 -6.56 14.93 -18.74
CA GLU A 163 -5.72 14.82 -17.55
C GLU A 163 -6.37 13.89 -16.53
N LEU A 164 -5.54 13.07 -15.89
CA LEU A 164 -5.95 12.34 -14.71
C LEU A 164 -4.87 12.40 -13.64
N THR A 165 -5.28 12.20 -12.40
CA THR A 165 -4.36 12.05 -11.28
C THR A 165 -4.37 10.60 -10.84
N CYS A 166 -3.18 10.00 -10.75
CA CYS A 166 -2.98 8.72 -10.08
C CYS A 166 -2.51 9.00 -8.65
N ALA A 167 -3.19 8.43 -7.67
CA ALA A 167 -2.81 8.48 -6.26
C ALA A 167 -2.45 7.06 -5.80
N VAL A 168 -1.25 6.91 -5.24
CA VAL A 168 -0.66 5.62 -4.87
C VAL A 168 -0.25 5.71 -3.42
N TYR A 169 -0.78 4.84 -2.57
CA TYR A 169 -0.36 4.75 -1.17
C TYR A 169 0.67 3.63 -1.01
N ILE A 170 1.82 3.99 -0.45
CA ILE A 170 2.92 3.08 -0.13
C ILE A 170 2.98 2.94 1.38
N ASP A 171 2.86 1.70 1.85
CA ASP A 171 2.84 1.34 3.26
C ASP A 171 4.23 0.94 3.74
N HIS A 172 4.82 1.76 4.60
CA HIS A 172 6.16 1.53 5.13
C HIS A 172 6.18 0.65 6.39
N ALA A 173 5.03 0.16 6.85
CA ALA A 173 4.91 -0.59 8.09
C ALA A 173 5.54 -2.00 8.04
N LEU A 174 5.94 -2.52 6.89
CA LEU A 174 6.66 -3.81 6.81
C LEU A 174 7.72 -3.78 5.70
N THR A 175 7.28 -3.57 4.46
CA THR A 175 8.14 -3.79 3.28
C THR A 175 8.11 -2.64 2.27
N SER A 176 7.45 -1.51 2.59
CA SER A 176 7.26 -0.39 1.66
C SER A 176 6.54 -0.82 0.39
N GLU A 177 5.43 -1.53 0.57
CA GLU A 177 4.60 -2.07 -0.51
C GLU A 177 3.51 -1.10 -0.96
N VAL A 178 3.03 -1.27 -2.19
CA VAL A 178 1.82 -0.55 -2.61
C VAL A 178 0.62 -1.29 -2.05
N SER A 179 -0.13 -0.65 -1.15
CA SER A 179 -1.36 -1.24 -0.59
C SER A 179 -2.63 -0.59 -1.11
N ASP A 180 -2.52 0.55 -1.78
CA ASP A 180 -3.63 1.11 -2.54
C ASP A 180 -3.17 1.95 -3.74
N ALA A 181 -3.97 1.97 -4.79
CA ALA A 181 -3.84 2.91 -5.89
C ALA A 181 -5.20 3.22 -6.49
N PHE A 182 -5.49 4.49 -6.71
CA PHE A 182 -6.72 4.92 -7.37
C PHE A 182 -6.47 6.07 -8.35
N PHE A 183 -7.43 6.27 -9.25
CA PHE A 183 -7.33 7.20 -10.35
C PHE A 183 -8.53 8.12 -10.36
N VAL A 184 -8.30 9.40 -10.63
CA VAL A 184 -9.34 10.42 -10.68
C VAL A 184 -9.23 11.20 -11.98
N PRO A 185 -10.33 11.41 -12.73
CA PRO A 185 -10.35 12.19 -13.96
C PRO A 185 -10.34 13.70 -13.63
N ALA A 186 -9.28 14.14 -12.96
CA ALA A 186 -9.07 15.51 -12.51
C ALA A 186 -7.58 15.83 -12.55
N SER A 187 -7.27 17.13 -12.69
CA SER A 187 -5.89 17.62 -12.67
C SER A 187 -5.26 17.41 -11.28
N LEU A 188 -3.93 17.29 -11.25
CA LEU A 188 -3.18 17.15 -10.01
C LEU A 188 -3.44 18.36 -9.08
N GLU A 189 -3.55 19.56 -9.65
CA GLU A 189 -3.84 20.79 -8.92
C GLU A 189 -5.18 20.72 -8.19
N GLU A 190 -6.24 20.21 -8.83
CA GLU A 190 -7.56 20.05 -8.20
C GLU A 190 -7.51 19.03 -7.06
N VAL A 191 -6.82 17.90 -7.25
CA VAL A 191 -6.66 16.87 -6.22
C VAL A 191 -5.86 17.42 -5.03
N LEU A 192 -4.74 18.11 -5.29
CA LEU A 192 -3.94 18.74 -4.25
C LEU A 192 -4.72 19.82 -3.49
N ASP A 193 -5.54 20.60 -4.18
CA ASP A 193 -6.39 21.60 -3.55
C ASP A 193 -7.44 20.97 -2.63
N VAL A 194 -8.06 19.87 -3.06
CA VAL A 194 -8.98 19.10 -2.21
C VAL A 194 -8.24 18.54 -1.00
N ALA A 195 -7.09 17.90 -1.20
CA ALA A 195 -6.28 17.31 -0.14
C ALA A 195 -5.81 18.37 0.88
N LYS A 196 -5.38 19.55 0.42
CA LYS A 196 -4.96 20.66 1.30
C LYS A 196 -6.12 21.27 2.08
N ARG A 197 -7.30 21.39 1.48
CA ARG A 197 -8.51 21.93 2.15
C ARG A 197 -9.11 20.93 3.14
N SER A 198 -9.03 19.64 2.84
CA SER A 198 -9.50 18.57 3.71
C SER A 198 -8.48 18.21 4.79
N ARG A 199 -7.25 18.74 4.71
CA ARG A 199 -6.18 18.52 5.69
C ARG A 199 -6.63 18.93 7.08
N THR A 200 -6.93 17.92 7.90
CA THR A 200 -7.19 18.09 9.33
C THR A 200 -5.95 17.93 10.18
N ASP A 201 -4.91 17.31 9.61
CA ASP A 201 -3.67 16.99 10.30
C ASP A 201 -2.56 18.00 9.93
N PRO A 202 -2.04 18.79 10.90
CA PRO A 202 -0.95 19.73 10.63
C PRO A 202 0.38 19.05 10.32
N ASP A 203 0.54 17.77 10.68
CA ASP A 203 1.79 17.01 10.58
C ASP A 203 1.91 16.26 9.22
N THR A 204 0.99 16.53 8.29
CA THR A 204 1.05 16.10 6.89
C THR A 204 1.63 17.19 5.98
N PHE A 205 2.61 16.80 5.16
CA PHE A 205 3.34 17.66 4.25
C PHE A 205 3.22 17.21 2.79
N PHE A 206 3.40 18.14 1.86
CA PHE A 206 3.43 17.88 0.43
C PHE A 206 4.78 18.33 -0.12
N VAL A 207 5.48 17.44 -0.82
CA VAL A 207 6.83 17.66 -1.33
C VAL A 207 6.91 17.22 -2.78
N GLU A 208 7.53 18.03 -3.64
CA GLU A 208 7.82 17.59 -5.02
C GLU A 208 8.77 16.39 -5.00
N MET A 209 8.47 15.40 -5.81
CA MET A 209 9.29 14.20 -5.97
C MET A 209 9.81 14.13 -7.40
N SER A 210 11.04 13.65 -7.57
CA SER A 210 11.55 13.42 -8.91
C SER A 210 10.78 12.26 -9.58
N LEU A 211 10.58 12.37 -10.89
CA LEU A 211 9.90 11.32 -11.68
C LEU A 211 10.64 9.97 -11.59
N ALA A 212 11.97 10.03 -11.52
CA ALA A 212 12.80 8.83 -11.45
C ALA A 212 12.69 8.15 -10.08
N ASP A 213 12.67 8.91 -8.98
CA ASP A 213 12.46 8.34 -7.65
C ASP A 213 11.05 7.74 -7.55
N ALA A 214 10.03 8.43 -8.08
CA ALA A 214 8.66 7.92 -8.09
C ALA A 214 8.58 6.56 -8.81
N ARG A 215 9.27 6.40 -9.95
CA ARG A 215 9.40 5.10 -10.63
C ARG A 215 10.02 4.05 -9.73
N ALA A 216 11.14 4.37 -9.10
CA ALA A 216 11.86 3.42 -8.25
C ALA A 216 10.98 2.93 -7.08
N TRP A 217 10.24 3.84 -6.46
CA TRP A 217 9.32 3.54 -5.35
C TRP A 217 8.14 2.70 -5.81
N MET A 218 7.44 3.11 -6.88
CA MET A 218 6.30 2.39 -7.41
C MET A 218 6.67 0.97 -7.86
N ARG A 219 7.78 0.81 -8.60
CA ARG A 219 8.21 -0.51 -9.07
C ARG A 219 8.53 -1.43 -7.91
N ARG A 220 9.31 -0.94 -6.93
CA ARG A 220 9.66 -1.73 -5.75
C ARG A 220 8.41 -2.14 -4.97
N GLY A 221 7.50 -1.20 -4.72
CA GLY A 221 6.30 -1.46 -3.94
C GLY A 221 5.36 -2.47 -4.61
N VAL A 222 5.24 -2.44 -5.95
CA VAL A 222 4.46 -3.43 -6.72
C VAL A 222 5.15 -4.81 -6.77
N GLU A 223 6.48 -4.85 -6.88
CA GLU A 223 7.24 -6.11 -6.85
C GLU A 223 7.14 -6.82 -5.49
N VAL A 224 7.12 -6.06 -4.39
CA VAL A 224 6.98 -6.58 -3.02
C VAL A 224 5.56 -7.10 -2.78
N ASP A 225 4.54 -6.32 -3.15
CA ASP A 225 3.14 -6.75 -3.07
C ASP A 225 2.89 -8.03 -3.88
N GLY A 226 3.54 -8.20 -5.04
CA GLY A 226 3.47 -9.46 -5.80
C GLY A 226 4.01 -10.69 -5.07
N LEU A 227 4.95 -10.51 -4.13
CA LEU A 227 5.52 -11.59 -3.31
C LEU A 227 4.70 -11.90 -2.05
N LEU A 228 3.98 -10.90 -1.54
CA LEU A 228 3.21 -10.95 -0.28
C LEU A 228 1.68 -10.88 -0.53
N SER A 229 1.27 -11.06 -1.79
CA SER A 229 -0.11 -10.90 -2.26
C SER A 229 -1.10 -11.68 -1.39
N GLY A 230 -2.15 -11.00 -0.91
CA GLY A 230 -3.22 -11.56 -0.06
C GLY A 230 -3.33 -10.95 1.34
N LEU A 231 -2.34 -10.18 1.80
CA LEU A 231 -2.35 -9.57 3.13
C LEU A 231 -3.15 -8.25 3.21
N GLN A 232 -3.17 -7.45 2.13
CA GLN A 232 -3.87 -6.16 2.08
C GLN A 232 -4.62 -5.95 0.75
N GLU A 233 -5.94 -6.16 0.79
CA GLU A 233 -6.84 -5.74 -0.29
C GLU A 233 -7.49 -4.40 0.07
N SER A 234 -7.53 -3.50 -0.90
CA SER A 234 -8.31 -2.26 -0.82
C SER A 234 -9.54 -2.37 -1.74
N ASP A 235 -10.38 -1.32 -1.79
CA ASP A 235 -11.48 -1.28 -2.76
C ASP A 235 -10.98 -1.18 -4.22
N THR A 236 -9.73 -0.75 -4.43
CA THR A 236 -9.12 -0.46 -5.73
C THR A 236 -7.85 -1.26 -6.03
N TRP A 237 -7.28 -1.92 -5.01
CA TRP A 237 -6.11 -2.77 -5.10
C TRP A 237 -6.49 -4.24 -4.82
N PRO A 238 -6.05 -5.20 -5.65
CA PRO A 238 -5.02 -5.09 -6.68
C PRO A 238 -5.52 -4.75 -8.10
N ALA A 239 -6.83 -4.53 -8.30
CA ALA A 239 -7.43 -4.24 -9.61
C ALA A 239 -6.73 -3.12 -10.44
N SER A 240 -6.15 -2.14 -9.75
CA SER A 240 -5.42 -1.00 -10.32
C SER A 240 -3.95 -1.28 -10.63
N ARG A 241 -3.41 -2.43 -10.22
CA ARG A 241 -1.98 -2.77 -10.29
C ARG A 241 -1.45 -2.77 -11.72
N PRO A 242 -2.11 -3.36 -12.73
CA PRO A 242 -1.63 -3.29 -14.12
C PRO A 242 -1.54 -1.86 -14.68
N LEU A 243 -2.52 -1.01 -14.38
CA LEU A 243 -2.49 0.40 -14.78
C LEU A 243 -1.35 1.15 -14.10
N LEU A 244 -1.09 0.86 -12.83
CA LEU A 244 0.04 1.42 -12.11
C LEU A 244 1.39 0.97 -12.69
N ARG A 245 1.54 -0.33 -13.03
CA ARG A 245 2.74 -0.88 -13.69
C ARG A 245 3.01 -0.16 -15.02
N TRP A 246 1.97 0.04 -15.84
CA TRP A 246 2.08 0.79 -17.09
C TRP A 246 2.59 2.23 -16.86
N LEU A 247 1.99 2.99 -15.94
CA LEU A 247 2.47 4.34 -15.61
C LEU A 247 3.92 4.35 -15.11
N ALA A 248 4.30 3.36 -14.29
CA ALA A 248 5.67 3.23 -13.82
C ALA A 248 6.69 2.99 -14.96
N ARG A 249 6.28 2.36 -16.07
CA ARG A 249 7.14 2.19 -17.27
C ARG A 249 7.37 3.50 -18.03
N LEU A 250 6.42 4.43 -17.98
CA LEU A 250 6.51 5.73 -18.67
C LEU A 250 7.49 6.69 -17.97
N LEU A 251 7.76 6.49 -16.69
CA LEU A 251 8.68 7.32 -15.90
C LEU A 251 10.16 7.02 -16.22
N PRO A 252 11.07 8.00 -16.07
CA PRO A 252 12.50 7.81 -16.33
C PRO A 252 13.17 6.90 -15.30
N GLU A 253 14.22 6.19 -15.71
CA GLU A 253 15.08 5.39 -14.82
C GLU A 253 16.07 6.24 -14.01
N GLY A 254 16.80 5.60 -13.11
CA GLY A 254 17.93 6.20 -12.39
C GLY A 254 17.59 6.91 -11.08
N GLY A 255 16.37 6.72 -10.58
CA GLY A 255 15.97 7.23 -9.26
C GLY A 255 16.41 6.34 -8.11
N SER A 256 16.28 6.87 -6.90
CA SER A 256 16.53 6.18 -5.65
C SER A 256 15.21 5.64 -5.08
N GLY A 257 15.19 4.35 -4.75
CA GLY A 257 14.06 3.72 -4.05
C GLY A 257 13.87 4.29 -2.64
N TYR A 258 12.77 3.90 -1.98
CA TYR A 258 12.57 4.25 -0.57
C TYR A 258 13.73 3.71 0.24
N GLN A 259 14.30 4.57 1.09
CA GLN A 259 15.32 4.20 2.05
C GLN A 259 14.71 4.33 3.44
N THR A 260 14.59 3.18 4.11
CA THR A 260 14.18 3.12 5.51
C THR A 260 15.05 4.08 6.33
N PRO A 261 14.45 5.04 7.04
CA PRO A 261 15.20 5.95 7.92
C PRO A 261 15.77 5.16 9.11
N SER A 262 16.95 4.57 8.95
CA SER A 262 17.67 3.92 10.03
C SER A 262 18.86 4.76 10.46
N LEU A 263 19.10 4.79 11.77
CA LEU A 263 20.36 5.24 12.33
C LEU A 263 21.44 4.20 12.01
N ASP A 264 22.70 4.63 11.89
CA ASP A 264 23.77 3.65 11.87
C ASP A 264 23.87 2.95 13.24
N THR A 265 24.57 1.80 13.28
CA THR A 265 24.66 0.99 14.51
C THR A 265 25.21 1.79 15.70
N ALA A 266 26.18 2.69 15.47
CA ALA A 266 26.78 3.46 16.55
C ALA A 266 25.84 4.57 17.06
N GLU A 267 25.10 5.21 16.15
CA GLU A 267 24.06 6.19 16.48
C GLU A 267 22.89 5.55 17.21
N LEU A 268 22.48 4.34 16.83
CA LEU A 268 21.43 3.58 17.51
C LEU A 268 21.87 3.16 18.92
N ASP A 269 23.10 2.66 19.06
CA ASP A 269 23.67 2.31 20.36
C ASP A 269 23.74 3.54 21.30
N ASP A 270 24.20 4.69 20.79
CA ASP A 270 24.24 5.95 21.56
C ASP A 270 22.83 6.45 21.93
N LEU A 271 21.83 6.25 21.07
CA LEU A 271 20.44 6.56 21.38
C LEU A 271 19.91 5.67 22.52
N PHE A 272 20.18 4.37 22.46
CA PHE A 272 19.79 3.42 23.50
C PHE A 272 20.51 3.71 24.80
N ASP A 273 21.82 3.97 24.78
CA ASP A 273 22.60 4.37 25.96
C ASP A 273 21.96 5.58 26.66
N LYS A 274 21.56 6.60 25.89
CA LYS A 274 20.86 7.78 26.45
C LYS A 274 19.51 7.44 27.04
N PHE A 275 18.75 6.56 26.39
CA PHE A 275 17.44 6.13 26.89
C PHE A 275 17.57 5.36 28.20
N PHE A 276 18.39 4.32 28.24
CA PHE A 276 18.58 3.49 29.43
C PHE A 276 19.25 4.25 30.58
N ALA A 277 20.11 5.23 30.29
CA ALA A 277 20.64 6.14 31.32
C ALA A 277 19.63 7.21 31.80
N SER A 278 18.48 7.35 31.13
CA SER A 278 17.46 8.34 31.51
C SER A 278 16.62 7.88 32.70
N PRO A 279 15.99 8.80 33.47
CA PRO A 279 15.08 8.42 34.55
C PRO A 279 13.90 7.54 34.11
N ALA A 280 13.50 7.60 32.85
CA ALA A 280 12.41 6.80 32.29
C ALA A 280 12.85 5.38 31.91
N GLY A 281 14.07 5.25 31.38
CA GLY A 281 14.62 3.98 30.89
C GLY A 281 15.44 3.18 31.91
N MET A 282 15.95 3.82 32.97
CA MET A 282 16.86 3.15 33.93
C MET A 282 16.29 1.93 34.65
N ARG A 283 14.96 1.76 34.66
CA ARG A 283 14.31 0.57 35.23
C ARG A 283 14.44 -0.67 34.33
N PHE A 284 14.81 -0.47 33.06
CA PHE A 284 14.96 -1.47 32.01
C PHE A 284 16.41 -1.61 31.53
N ASP A 285 17.39 -1.09 32.28
CA ASP A 285 18.80 -1.07 31.89
C ASP A 285 19.44 -2.45 32.10
N ASP A 286 19.03 -3.41 31.28
CA ASP A 286 19.60 -4.75 31.16
C ASP A 286 19.64 -5.21 29.70
N ASP A 287 20.42 -6.27 29.46
CA ASP A 287 20.70 -6.76 28.11
C ASP A 287 19.45 -7.27 27.38
N ASP A 288 18.43 -7.75 28.11
CA ASP A 288 17.26 -8.38 27.49
C ASP A 288 16.24 -7.32 27.06
N HIS A 289 15.98 -6.29 27.87
CA HIS A 289 15.16 -5.16 27.45
C HIS A 289 15.80 -4.35 26.33
N ARG A 290 17.14 -4.26 26.31
CA ARG A 290 17.87 -3.66 25.18
C ARG A 290 17.63 -4.44 23.89
N LYS A 291 17.74 -5.77 23.92
CA LYS A 291 17.44 -6.61 22.74
C LYS A 291 15.97 -6.50 22.33
N LEU A 292 15.05 -6.52 23.29
CA LEU A 292 13.62 -6.36 23.01
C LEU A 292 13.36 -5.03 22.29
N LEU A 293 13.92 -3.93 22.79
CA LEU A 293 13.80 -2.63 22.14
C LEU A 293 14.41 -2.63 20.73
N GLN A 294 15.57 -3.27 20.54
CA GLN A 294 16.19 -3.43 19.23
C GLN A 294 15.27 -4.15 18.25
N ILE A 295 14.68 -5.28 18.65
CA ILE A 295 13.73 -6.04 17.82
C ILE A 295 12.54 -5.14 17.44
N CYS A 296 11.97 -4.39 18.39
CA CYS A 296 10.87 -3.47 18.09
C CYS A 296 11.27 -2.35 17.12
N VAL A 297 12.51 -1.86 17.20
CA VAL A 297 13.03 -0.83 16.29
C VAL A 297 13.23 -1.39 14.89
N ASP A 298 13.81 -2.58 14.78
CA ASP A 298 14.06 -3.26 13.51
C ASP A 298 12.75 -3.67 12.83
N ASP A 299 11.71 -3.93 13.63
CA ASP A 299 10.36 -4.18 13.14
C ASP A 299 9.67 -2.92 12.60
N GLY A 300 8.93 -3.13 11.51
CA GLY A 300 8.16 -2.13 10.80
C GLY A 300 8.97 -1.09 10.05
N THR A 301 8.87 0.19 10.45
CA THR A 301 9.46 1.31 9.69
C THR A 301 10.98 1.46 9.87
N GLY A 302 11.61 0.69 10.77
CA GLY A 302 13.04 0.77 11.07
C GLY A 302 13.50 2.06 11.77
N ASP A 303 12.60 3.02 12.01
CA ASP A 303 12.95 4.33 12.58
C ASP A 303 12.82 4.30 14.11
N PRO A 304 13.92 4.40 14.88
CA PRO A 304 13.84 4.35 16.35
C PRO A 304 13.17 5.59 16.97
N LEU A 305 13.05 6.69 16.22
CA LEU A 305 12.59 7.98 16.72
C LEU A 305 11.13 8.29 16.38
N ARG A 306 10.47 7.47 15.57
CA ARG A 306 9.09 7.67 15.10
C ARG A 306 8.20 6.48 15.44
N TRP A 307 7.24 6.71 16.34
CA TRP A 307 6.33 5.67 16.83
C TRP A 307 4.88 6.12 16.68
N SER A 308 4.21 5.54 15.70
CA SER A 308 2.78 5.76 15.50
C SER A 308 1.93 4.83 16.33
N ALA A 309 0.67 5.23 16.54
CA ALA A 309 -0.34 4.36 17.12
C ALA A 309 -0.52 3.06 16.31
N ARG A 310 -0.37 3.12 14.98
CA ARG A 310 -0.48 1.95 14.11
C ARG A 310 0.67 0.97 14.34
N ARG A 311 1.92 1.44 14.27
CA ARG A 311 3.10 0.61 14.51
C ARG A 311 3.04 -0.09 15.87
N LEU A 312 2.58 0.63 16.90
CA LEU A 312 2.41 0.04 18.23
C LEU A 312 1.31 -1.02 18.27
N GLN A 313 0.23 -0.86 17.50
CA GLN A 313 -0.85 -1.84 17.38
C GLN A 313 -0.43 -3.12 16.65
N ASP A 314 0.47 -2.99 15.68
CA ASP A 314 0.95 -4.11 14.86
C ASP A 314 2.13 -4.86 15.53
N LEU A 315 2.79 -4.24 16.51
CA LEU A 315 3.96 -4.79 17.23
C LEU A 315 3.74 -6.18 17.89
N PRO A 316 2.58 -6.49 18.50
CA PRO A 316 2.32 -7.83 19.02
C PRO A 316 2.44 -8.95 17.99
N ASP A 317 2.00 -8.71 16.76
CA ASP A 317 2.04 -9.71 15.69
C ASP A 317 3.48 -9.95 15.20
N ALA A 318 4.34 -8.94 15.30
CA ALA A 318 5.76 -9.06 14.91
C ALA A 318 6.63 -9.80 15.94
N LEU A 319 6.23 -9.77 17.21
CA LEU A 319 7.01 -10.39 18.30
C LEU A 319 6.66 -11.86 18.55
N LEU A 320 5.70 -12.41 17.81
CA LEU A 320 5.28 -13.80 17.94
C LEU A 320 5.52 -14.59 16.65
N PRO A 321 6.00 -15.84 16.76
CA PRO A 321 6.19 -16.62 18.00
C PRO A 321 7.51 -16.34 18.76
N LEU A 322 7.46 -16.38 20.10
CA LEU A 322 8.58 -15.96 20.99
C LEU A 322 9.86 -16.78 20.81
N GLU A 323 9.73 -18.06 20.45
CA GLU A 323 10.86 -18.97 20.24
C GLU A 323 11.76 -18.54 19.08
N GLU A 324 11.20 -17.87 18.07
CA GLU A 324 11.96 -17.38 16.92
C GLU A 324 12.74 -16.11 17.28
N CYS A 325 12.22 -15.32 18.23
CA CYS A 325 12.84 -14.08 18.67
C CYS A 325 13.90 -14.29 19.76
N PHE A 326 13.84 -15.38 20.53
CA PHE A 326 14.70 -15.57 21.70
C PHE A 326 15.20 -17.02 21.91
N TYR A 327 16.47 -17.16 22.33
CA TYR A 327 17.14 -18.45 22.50
C TYR A 327 16.76 -19.23 23.77
N ASP A 328 16.14 -18.60 24.77
CA ASP A 328 15.67 -19.23 26.01
C ASP A 328 14.28 -18.68 26.40
N PRO A 329 13.19 -19.43 26.19
CA PRO A 329 11.84 -18.88 26.35
C PRO A 329 11.48 -18.49 27.79
N THR A 330 11.95 -19.24 28.80
CA THR A 330 11.42 -19.13 30.18
C THR A 330 11.94 -17.90 30.92
N ASP A 331 13.20 -17.49 30.69
CA ASP A 331 13.77 -16.25 31.26
C ASP A 331 13.26 -14.99 30.52
N VAL A 332 12.80 -15.16 29.27
CA VAL A 332 12.39 -14.09 28.37
C VAL A 332 10.94 -13.65 28.56
N VAL A 333 10.05 -14.51 29.05
CA VAL A 333 8.63 -14.17 29.28
C VAL A 333 8.49 -12.90 30.12
N ASN A 334 9.29 -12.74 31.17
CA ASN A 334 9.22 -11.56 32.03
C ASN A 334 9.61 -10.27 31.29
N CYS A 335 10.66 -10.31 30.48
CA CYS A 335 11.10 -9.17 29.66
C CYS A 335 10.03 -8.80 28.62
N VAL A 336 9.47 -9.80 27.94
CA VAL A 336 8.44 -9.62 26.91
C VAL A 336 7.13 -9.08 27.52
N LEU A 337 6.74 -9.50 28.72
CA LEU A 337 5.58 -8.95 29.44
C LEU A 337 5.72 -7.46 29.79
N ASP A 338 6.97 -6.98 29.94
CA ASP A 338 7.28 -5.59 30.22
C ASP A 338 7.26 -4.70 28.97
N LEU A 339 7.06 -5.27 27.76
CA LEU A 339 7.01 -4.50 26.50
C LEU A 339 6.09 -3.27 26.56
N PRO A 340 4.81 -3.35 27.00
CA PRO A 340 3.96 -2.17 27.04
C PRO A 340 4.54 -1.06 27.93
N ASP A 341 5.16 -1.45 29.05
CA ASP A 341 5.79 -0.53 29.99
C ASP A 341 7.11 0.06 29.47
N LEU A 342 7.89 -0.73 28.72
CA LEU A 342 9.08 -0.31 28.01
C LEU A 342 8.73 0.72 26.93
N MET A 343 7.77 0.40 26.06
CA MET A 343 7.29 1.30 25.00
C MET A 343 6.64 2.56 25.56
N ARG A 344 5.91 2.46 26.67
CA ARG A 344 5.34 3.61 27.38
C ARG A 344 6.41 4.59 27.83
N ALA A 345 7.59 4.11 28.22
CA ALA A 345 8.74 4.94 28.59
C ALA A 345 9.55 5.43 27.38
N TYR A 346 9.73 4.58 26.37
CA TYR A 346 10.57 4.88 25.21
C TYR A 346 9.94 5.87 24.24
N VAL A 347 8.65 5.71 23.91
CA VAL A 347 7.96 6.54 22.90
C VAL A 347 8.03 8.04 23.22
N PRO A 348 7.76 8.51 24.46
CA PRO A 348 7.89 9.93 24.78
C PRO A 348 9.33 10.44 24.71
N PHE A 349 10.31 9.60 25.06
CA PHE A 349 11.73 9.92 24.93
C PHE A 349 12.11 10.09 23.45
N ALA A 350 11.78 9.11 22.61
CA ALA A 350 12.03 9.12 21.17
C ALA A 350 11.38 10.33 20.49
N HIS A 351 10.10 10.58 20.77
CA HIS A 351 9.36 11.72 20.23
C HIS A 351 9.91 13.07 20.68
N ALA A 352 10.41 13.18 21.92
CA ALA A 352 11.06 14.40 22.39
C ALA A 352 12.39 14.67 21.65
N VAL A 353 13.14 13.62 21.32
CA VAL A 353 14.39 13.73 20.55
C VAL A 353 14.12 14.18 19.12
N SER A 354 13.09 13.64 18.47
CA SER A 354 12.72 13.97 17.08
C SER A 354 11.79 15.19 16.94
N GLY A 355 11.32 15.76 18.05
CA GLY A 355 10.46 16.94 18.06
C GLY A 355 9.01 16.66 17.63
N ILE A 356 8.54 15.42 17.79
CA ILE A 356 7.16 15.03 17.52
C ILE A 356 6.20 15.71 18.49
N ARG A 357 5.06 16.15 17.97
CA ARG A 357 4.04 16.89 18.71
C ARG A 357 3.42 16.03 19.81
N GLU A 358 3.17 16.63 20.98
CA GLU A 358 2.64 15.95 22.16
C GLU A 358 1.30 15.23 21.90
N GLU A 359 0.46 15.76 21.00
CA GLU A 359 -0.80 15.11 20.61
C GLU A 359 -0.56 13.74 19.95
N LEU A 360 0.44 13.61 19.08
CA LEU A 360 0.81 12.34 18.45
C LEU A 360 1.43 11.37 19.47
N THR A 361 2.23 11.88 20.41
CA THR A 361 2.73 11.08 21.54
C THR A 361 1.57 10.55 22.38
N ALA A 362 0.57 11.37 22.68
CA ALA A 362 -0.61 10.94 23.44
C ALA A 362 -1.43 9.88 22.69
N GLU A 363 -1.55 9.98 21.36
CA GLU A 363 -2.18 8.95 20.53
C GLU A 363 -1.42 7.62 20.58
N ALA A 364 -0.10 7.66 20.48
CA ALA A 364 0.76 6.47 20.60
C ALA A 364 0.65 5.82 21.99
N GLN A 365 0.64 6.62 23.06
CA GLN A 365 0.43 6.13 24.43
C GLN A 365 -0.95 5.47 24.61
N ALA A 366 -1.99 6.07 24.04
CA ALA A 366 -3.33 5.48 24.07
C ALA A 366 -3.43 4.17 23.29
N ALA A 367 -2.61 3.97 22.25
CA ALA A 367 -2.53 2.71 21.52
C ALA A 367 -1.90 1.61 22.37
N ILE A 368 -0.84 1.91 23.11
CA ILE A 368 -0.21 0.98 24.07
C ILE A 368 -1.23 0.55 25.13
N ASP A 369 -1.99 1.50 25.68
CA ASP A 369 -3.03 1.21 26.68
C ASP A 369 -4.17 0.34 26.10
N GLU A 370 -4.46 0.44 24.80
CA GLU A 370 -5.51 -0.34 24.12
C GLU A 370 -5.08 -1.80 23.92
N ILE A 371 -3.82 -2.06 23.56
CA ILE A 371 -3.31 -3.41 23.25
C ILE A 371 -2.80 -4.17 24.47
N GLU A 372 -2.37 -3.49 25.54
CA GLU A 372 -1.71 -4.10 26.70
C GLU A 372 -2.46 -5.32 27.30
N PRO A 373 -3.80 -5.30 27.48
CA PRO A 373 -4.51 -6.44 28.07
C PRO A 373 -4.44 -7.69 27.19
N GLU A 374 -4.71 -7.55 25.89
CA GLU A 374 -4.72 -8.66 24.93
C GLU A 374 -3.31 -9.20 24.72
N TYR A 375 -2.32 -8.31 24.60
CA TYR A 375 -0.91 -8.69 24.48
C TYR A 375 -0.42 -9.53 25.67
N ARG A 376 -0.71 -9.11 26.90
CA ARG A 376 -0.28 -9.87 28.09
C ARG A 376 -0.96 -11.21 28.20
N GLU A 377 -2.24 -11.31 27.82
CA GLU A 377 -2.95 -12.60 27.78
C GLU A 377 -2.29 -13.55 26.77
N MET A 378 -2.02 -13.06 25.57
CA MET A 378 -1.38 -13.79 24.49
C MET A 378 0.02 -14.32 24.87
N VAL A 379 0.88 -13.47 25.45
CA VAL A 379 2.22 -13.88 25.93
C VAL A 379 2.12 -14.95 27.01
N MET A 380 1.14 -14.85 27.92
CA MET A 380 0.93 -15.84 28.97
C MET A 380 0.35 -17.17 28.45
N GLU A 381 -0.44 -17.14 27.38
CA GLU A 381 -0.91 -18.35 26.71
C GLU A 381 0.22 -19.05 25.97
N GLU A 382 1.03 -18.30 25.23
CA GLU A 382 2.20 -18.83 24.52
C GLU A 382 3.19 -19.46 25.50
N ALA A 383 3.52 -18.77 26.60
CA ALA A 383 4.42 -19.32 27.62
C ALA A 383 3.95 -20.66 28.20
N ARG A 384 2.62 -20.85 28.38
CA ARG A 384 2.07 -22.14 28.84
C ARG A 384 2.20 -23.23 27.79
N TYR A 385 2.04 -22.89 26.51
CA TYR A 385 2.21 -23.82 25.41
C TYR A 385 3.65 -24.36 25.39
N LEU A 386 4.63 -23.47 25.57
CA LEU A 386 6.05 -23.83 25.62
C LEU A 386 6.41 -24.70 26.84
N ASP A 387 5.84 -24.41 28.01
CA ASP A 387 6.02 -25.23 29.21
C ASP A 387 5.44 -26.65 29.03
N ASP A 388 4.32 -26.80 28.30
CA ASP A 388 3.65 -28.08 28.06
C ASP A 388 4.36 -28.96 26.98
N GLU A 389 5.15 -28.36 26.09
CA GLU A 389 5.94 -29.07 25.06
C GLU A 389 7.37 -29.47 25.51
N SER A 390 7.87 -28.90 26.62
CA SER A 390 9.18 -29.19 27.23
C SER A 390 9.19 -30.39 28.20
#